data_AF-A0A511T8I5-F1
#
_entry.id   AF-A0A511T8I5-F1
#
_cell.length_a   1.000
_cell.length_b   1.000
_cell.length_c   1.000
_cell.angle_alpha   90.00
_cell.angle_beta   90.00
_cell.angle_gamma   90.00
#
_symmetry.space_group_name_H-M   'P 1'
#
loop_
_entity.id
_entity.type
_entity.pdbx_description
1 polymer ?
#
loop_
_entity_poly.entity_id
_entity_poly.type
_entity_poly.pdbx_seq_one_letter_code
_entity_poly.pdbx_strand_id
1 'polypeptide(L)'
;MPAPSGSEIGGLAKGAMQSAGLRGENAPDLATALGDACGQAFTLFANMAIVSPGIPAAAPPPPGAGSTAGPGMMLPPPAGGPGASQIEPIAKGLLASNQINGEQRDALAKAIAQTVEQALVLFTTMVMVAPGMAIAGFTTTSPGSLMGAAPARPMLQPIALGFLQAGGIRGENAPDLAGAMAQTLADALTQMMTRLKVAPGIPSSPGATAGPGRLL
;
A
#
# COMPACT_ATOMS: atom_id res chain seq x y z
N MET A 1 8.17 -5.54 -10.18
CA MET A 1 8.52 -4.18 -10.68
C MET A 1 8.47 -3.29 -9.45
N PRO A 2 9.30 -2.25 -9.35
CA PRO A 2 9.32 -1.42 -8.15
C PRO A 2 7.95 -0.78 -7.88
N ALA A 3 7.66 -0.53 -6.61
CA ALA A 3 6.50 0.24 -6.18
C ALA A 3 6.45 1.59 -6.92
N PRO A 4 5.25 2.17 -7.15
CA PRO A 4 5.13 3.47 -7.79
C PRO A 4 5.93 4.53 -7.02
N SER A 5 6.67 5.34 -7.77
CA SER A 5 7.56 6.37 -7.22
C SER A 5 6.76 7.56 -6.67
N GLY A 6 7.38 8.32 -5.76
CA GLY A 6 6.78 9.53 -5.18
C GLY A 6 6.32 10.54 -6.24
N SER A 7 7.11 10.71 -7.31
CA SER A 7 6.78 11.56 -8.46
C SER A 7 5.56 11.09 -9.27
N GLU A 8 5.37 9.77 -9.44
CA GLU A 8 4.19 9.23 -10.13
C GLU A 8 2.92 9.46 -9.29
N ILE A 9 3.02 9.21 -7.98
CA ILE A 9 1.91 9.42 -7.05
C ILE A 9 1.64 10.92 -6.86
N GLY A 10 2.67 11.76 -6.91
CA GLY A 10 2.55 13.21 -6.89
C GLY A 10 1.78 13.75 -8.09
N GLY A 11 1.92 13.13 -9.26
CA GLY A 11 1.07 13.41 -10.43
C GLY A 11 -0.40 13.09 -10.19
N LEU A 12 -0.70 11.94 -9.57
CA LEU A 12 -2.06 11.54 -9.17
C LEU A 12 -2.64 12.50 -8.13
N ALA A 13 -1.83 12.87 -7.13
CA ALA A 13 -2.20 13.80 -6.07
C ALA A 13 -2.55 15.18 -6.63
N LYS A 14 -1.76 15.69 -7.58
CA LYS A 14 -2.04 16.96 -8.26
C LYS A 14 -3.36 16.89 -9.02
N GLY A 15 -3.59 15.81 -9.78
CA GLY A 15 -4.86 15.60 -10.48
C GLY A 15 -6.06 15.56 -9.53
N ALA A 16 -5.94 14.79 -8.44
CA ALA A 16 -7.01 14.65 -7.45
C ALA A 16 -7.32 15.97 -6.73
N MET A 17 -6.29 16.75 -6.36
CA MET A 17 -6.47 18.07 -5.74
C MET A 17 -7.09 19.08 -6.72
N GLN A 18 -6.67 19.08 -7.98
CA GLN A 18 -7.27 19.92 -9.02
C GLN A 18 -8.74 19.57 -9.27
N SER A 19 -9.08 18.28 -9.34
CA SER A 19 -10.45 17.81 -9.48
C SER A 19 -11.33 18.13 -8.27
N ALA A 20 -10.74 18.19 -7.08
CA ALA A 20 -11.42 18.62 -5.86
C ALA A 20 -11.51 20.16 -5.72
N GLY A 21 -11.05 20.93 -6.70
CA GLY A 21 -11.09 22.40 -6.67
C GLY A 21 -10.08 23.04 -5.71
N LEU A 22 -9.14 22.28 -5.16
CA LEU A 22 -8.11 22.77 -4.25
C LEU A 22 -7.04 23.54 -5.05
N ARG A 23 -7.20 24.86 -5.15
CA ARG A 23 -6.33 25.76 -5.92
C ARG A 23 -5.48 26.69 -5.06
N GLY A 24 -5.16 26.29 -3.83
CA GLY A 24 -4.29 27.07 -2.95
C GLY A 24 -2.86 27.15 -3.48
N GLU A 25 -2.13 28.21 -3.10
CA GLU A 25 -0.71 28.41 -3.46
C GLU A 25 0.16 27.21 -3.05
N ASN A 26 -0.17 26.58 -1.92
CA ASN A 26 0.53 25.40 -1.40
C ASN A 26 -0.03 24.05 -1.92
N ALA A 27 -1.10 24.05 -2.74
CA ALA A 27 -1.69 22.81 -3.26
C ALA A 27 -0.72 21.95 -4.10
N PRO A 28 0.10 22.50 -5.03
CA PRO A 28 1.05 21.69 -5.80
C PRO A 28 2.16 21.09 -4.92
N ASP A 29 2.60 21.82 -3.89
CA ASP A 29 3.61 21.38 -2.94
C ASP A 29 3.04 20.31 -2.00
N LEU A 30 1.79 20.46 -1.58
CA LEU A 30 1.07 19.49 -0.76
C LEU A 30 0.86 18.18 -1.51
N ALA A 31 0.50 18.26 -2.79
CA ALA A 31 0.38 17.10 -3.65
C ALA A 31 1.73 16.38 -3.83
N THR A 32 2.82 17.13 -3.95
CA THR A 32 4.18 16.57 -4.07
C THR A 32 4.59 15.88 -2.76
N ALA A 33 4.44 16.54 -1.61
CA ALA A 33 4.74 15.96 -0.30
C ALA A 33 3.89 14.71 0.00
N LEU A 34 2.61 14.73 -0.36
CA LEU A 34 1.72 13.58 -0.24
C LEU A 34 2.18 12.43 -1.13
N GLY A 35 2.51 12.72 -2.40
CA GLY A 35 3.01 11.75 -3.36
C GLY A 35 4.28 11.07 -2.87
N ASP A 36 5.25 11.85 -2.42
CA ASP A 36 6.52 11.35 -1.90
C ASP A 36 6.33 10.53 -0.61
N ALA A 37 5.43 10.95 0.29
CA ALA A 37 5.15 10.22 1.52
C ALA A 37 4.54 8.85 1.22
N CYS A 38 3.57 8.80 0.29
CA CYS A 38 2.98 7.56 -0.19
C CYS A 38 4.01 6.68 -0.91
N GLY A 39 4.86 7.25 -1.76
CA GLY A 39 5.88 6.50 -2.51
C GLY A 39 6.91 5.85 -1.58
N GLN A 40 7.36 6.58 -0.55
CA GLN A 40 8.26 6.03 0.46
C GLN A 40 7.57 4.96 1.31
N ALA A 41 6.33 5.20 1.76
CA ALA A 41 5.57 4.23 2.53
C ALA A 41 5.29 2.93 1.74
N PHE A 42 4.97 3.04 0.44
CA PHE A 42 4.76 1.89 -0.43
C PHE A 42 6.05 1.14 -0.75
N THR A 43 7.17 1.85 -0.85
CA THR A 43 8.49 1.22 -0.98
C THR A 43 8.84 0.44 0.29
N LEU A 44 8.61 1.04 1.48
CA LEU A 44 8.78 0.34 2.76
C LEU A 44 7.86 -0.87 2.86
N PHE A 45 6.59 -0.72 2.47
CA PHE A 45 5.63 -1.83 2.41
C PHE A 45 6.12 -2.94 1.49
N ALA A 46 6.50 -2.64 0.24
CA ALA A 46 6.99 -3.65 -0.69
C ALA A 46 8.24 -4.39 -0.16
N ASN A 47 9.11 -3.71 0.58
CA ASN A 47 10.31 -4.30 1.18
C ASN A 47 10.01 -5.19 2.40
N MET A 48 9.00 -4.81 3.20
CA MET A 48 8.61 -5.47 4.45
C MET A 48 7.48 -6.49 4.28
N ALA A 49 6.75 -6.44 3.16
CA ALA A 49 5.57 -7.27 2.95
C ALA A 49 5.95 -8.75 2.87
N ILE A 50 5.35 -9.51 3.80
CA ILE A 50 5.47 -10.94 3.93
C ILE A 50 4.15 -11.55 3.47
N VAL A 51 4.24 -12.50 2.55
CA VAL A 51 3.10 -13.28 2.08
C VAL A 51 3.11 -14.63 2.78
N SER A 52 2.04 -14.95 3.52
CA SER A 52 1.91 -16.25 4.16
C SER A 52 1.77 -17.36 3.10
N PRO A 53 2.32 -18.57 3.34
CA PRO A 53 2.13 -19.69 2.44
C PRO A 53 0.65 -20.03 2.26
N GLY A 54 0.21 -20.25 1.02
CA GLY A 54 -1.14 -20.72 0.71
C GLY A 54 -1.36 -22.18 1.17
N ILE A 55 -2.62 -22.63 1.14
CA ILE A 55 -2.99 -24.01 1.51
C ILE A 55 -2.36 -24.99 0.51
N PRO A 56 -1.65 -26.06 0.93
CA PRO A 56 -1.13 -27.08 0.02
C PRO A 56 -2.26 -27.78 -0.76
N ALA A 57 -2.03 -28.11 -2.03
CA ALA A 57 -3.06 -28.72 -2.88
C ALA A 57 -3.47 -30.15 -2.51
N ALA A 58 -2.76 -30.80 -1.59
CA ALA A 58 -3.13 -32.09 -1.04
C ALA A 58 -2.53 -32.28 0.37
N ALA A 59 -3.24 -33.00 1.23
CA ALA A 59 -2.79 -33.41 2.56
C ALA A 59 -3.05 -34.93 2.78
N PRO A 60 -2.02 -35.76 2.98
CA PRO A 60 -0.61 -35.44 2.80
C PRO A 60 -0.31 -35.13 1.32
N PRO A 61 0.57 -34.14 1.03
CA PRO A 61 0.94 -33.86 -0.34
C PRO A 61 1.59 -35.12 -0.94
N PRO A 62 1.15 -35.59 -2.13
CA PRO A 62 1.88 -36.61 -2.85
C PRO A 62 3.35 -36.20 -2.97
N PRO A 63 4.30 -37.14 -2.85
CA PRO A 63 5.71 -36.84 -3.06
C PRO A 63 5.89 -36.06 -4.38
N GLY A 64 6.41 -34.82 -4.29
CA GLY A 64 6.61 -33.96 -5.45
C GLY A 64 5.48 -32.99 -5.82
N ALA A 65 4.40 -32.92 -5.04
CA ALA A 65 3.34 -31.93 -5.24
C ALA A 65 3.74 -30.58 -4.60
N GLY A 66 4.04 -29.59 -5.44
CA GLY A 66 4.37 -28.23 -5.00
C GLY A 66 3.31 -27.16 -5.24
N SER A 67 2.11 -27.57 -5.63
CA SER A 67 1.01 -26.62 -5.83
C SER A 67 0.38 -26.26 -4.49
N THR A 68 0.22 -24.97 -4.20
CA THR A 68 -0.77 -24.51 -3.22
C THR A 68 -2.15 -24.51 -3.90
N ALA A 69 -3.18 -25.10 -3.29
CA ALA A 69 -4.57 -25.02 -3.76
C ALA A 69 -5.30 -23.75 -3.32
N GLY A 70 -4.83 -23.09 -2.25
CA GLY A 70 -5.43 -21.86 -1.74
C GLY A 70 -4.55 -20.63 -1.96
N PRO A 71 -5.14 -19.43 -2.14
CA PRO A 71 -4.40 -18.18 -2.18
C PRO A 71 -3.70 -17.90 -0.84
N GLY A 72 -2.54 -17.25 -0.90
CA GLY A 72 -1.82 -16.75 0.27
C GLY A 72 -2.40 -15.42 0.76
N MET A 73 -2.16 -15.08 2.03
CA MET A 73 -2.60 -13.82 2.63
C MET A 73 -1.39 -12.90 2.87
N MET A 74 -1.57 -11.60 2.67
CA MET A 74 -0.56 -10.64 3.13
C MET A 74 -0.73 -10.42 4.63
N LEU A 75 0.39 -10.36 5.35
CA LEU A 75 0.37 -9.94 6.75
C LEU A 75 0.05 -8.44 6.82
N PRO A 76 -0.91 -8.02 7.66
CA PRO A 76 -1.17 -6.60 7.86
C PRO A 76 0.01 -5.92 8.58
N PRO A 77 0.18 -4.60 8.41
CA PRO A 77 1.03 -3.81 9.30
C PRO A 77 0.68 -4.05 10.78
N PRO A 78 1.66 -4.04 11.69
CA PRO A 78 3.08 -3.78 11.48
C PRO A 78 3.91 -5.02 11.07
N ALA A 79 3.31 -6.22 11.09
CA ALA A 79 4.03 -7.48 10.85
C ALA A 79 4.39 -7.69 9.36
N GLY A 80 3.61 -7.12 8.44
CA GLY A 80 3.85 -7.18 6.99
C GLY A 80 3.91 -5.80 6.31
N GLY A 81 4.16 -4.71 7.06
CA GLY A 81 4.24 -3.37 6.48
C GLY A 81 4.54 -2.28 7.52
N PRO A 82 4.88 -1.06 7.08
CA PRO A 82 5.17 0.05 7.97
C PRO A 82 3.91 0.53 8.71
N GLY A 83 4.03 0.77 10.01
CA GLY A 83 2.97 1.42 10.81
C GLY A 83 3.04 2.94 10.73
N ALA A 84 2.00 3.66 11.17
CA ALA A 84 1.98 5.13 11.14
C ALA A 84 3.16 5.77 11.88
N SER A 85 3.66 5.15 12.96
CA SER A 85 4.82 5.65 13.70
C SER A 85 6.12 5.68 12.87
N GLN A 86 6.21 4.86 11.82
CA GLN A 86 7.33 4.86 10.87
C GLN A 86 7.09 5.82 9.70
N ILE A 87 5.83 6.08 9.34
CA ILE A 87 5.45 6.94 8.20
C ILE A 87 5.35 8.41 8.61
N GLU A 88 4.91 8.71 9.84
CA GLU A 88 4.74 10.07 10.36
C GLU A 88 6.01 10.94 10.28
N PRO A 89 7.20 10.49 10.72
CA PRO A 89 8.41 11.30 10.59
C PRO A 89 8.81 11.56 9.12
N ILE A 90 8.52 10.61 8.22
CA ILE A 90 8.76 10.75 6.79
C ILE A 90 7.84 11.82 6.20
N ALA A 91 6.53 11.71 6.45
CA ALA A 91 5.54 12.68 6.00
C ALA A 91 5.85 14.08 6.56
N LYS A 92 6.22 14.17 7.84
CA LYS A 92 6.61 15.43 8.48
C LYS A 92 7.85 16.04 7.83
N GLY A 93 8.86 15.24 7.50
CA GLY A 93 10.08 15.69 6.81
C GLY A 93 9.78 16.21 5.40
N LEU A 94 8.93 15.50 4.66
CA LEU A 94 8.54 15.87 3.30
C LEU A 94 7.70 17.14 3.26
N LEU A 95 6.76 17.31 4.19
CA LEU A 95 6.02 18.56 4.35
C LEU A 95 6.97 19.74 4.65
N ALA A 96 8.00 19.53 5.48
CA ALA A 96 9.05 20.54 5.73
C ALA A 96 9.77 20.94 4.44
N SER A 97 10.21 19.92 3.69
CA SER A 97 11.03 20.12 2.48
C SER A 97 10.28 20.86 1.39
N ASN A 98 8.95 20.67 1.33
CA ASN A 98 8.04 21.35 0.42
C ASN A 98 7.50 22.68 0.98
N GLN A 99 8.20 23.27 1.98
CA GLN A 99 7.85 24.56 2.59
C GLN A 99 6.45 24.63 3.23
N ILE A 100 5.81 23.49 3.52
CA ILE A 100 4.50 23.43 4.19
C ILE A 100 4.72 23.52 5.70
N ASN A 101 4.95 24.73 6.19
CA ASN A 101 5.26 25.02 7.59
C ASN A 101 4.06 25.59 8.37
N GLY A 102 2.84 25.20 8.00
CA GLY A 102 1.63 25.65 8.70
C GLY A 102 1.52 25.10 10.13
N GLU A 103 0.73 25.78 10.97
CA GLU A 103 0.48 25.38 12.37
C GLU A 103 -0.04 23.94 12.50
N GLN A 104 -0.79 23.46 11.50
CA GLN A 104 -1.34 22.11 11.46
C GLN A 104 -0.47 21.08 10.72
N ARG A 105 0.78 21.41 10.40
CA ARG A 105 1.71 20.50 9.69
C ARG A 105 1.86 19.16 10.40
N ASP A 106 2.01 19.17 11.72
CA ASP A 106 2.20 17.95 12.51
C ASP A 106 0.92 17.09 12.52
N ALA A 107 -0.23 17.75 12.66
CA ALA A 107 -1.53 17.10 12.55
C ALA A 107 -1.75 16.49 11.16
N LEU A 108 -1.35 17.20 10.10
CA LEU A 108 -1.45 16.74 8.72
C LEU A 108 -0.51 15.57 8.44
N ALA A 109 0.74 15.63 8.90
CA ALA A 109 1.71 14.53 8.78
C ALA A 109 1.17 13.26 9.43
N LYS A 110 0.62 13.39 10.64
CA LYS A 110 -0.01 12.29 11.36
C LYS A 110 -1.23 11.76 10.63
N ALA A 111 -2.10 12.64 10.12
CA ALA A 111 -3.27 12.23 9.36
C ALA A 111 -2.89 11.47 8.08
N ILE A 112 -1.87 11.92 7.34
CA ILE A 112 -1.33 11.22 6.17
C ILE A 112 -0.82 9.84 6.58
N ALA A 113 0.02 9.76 7.62
CA ALA A 113 0.59 8.50 8.07
C ALA A 113 -0.47 7.48 8.51
N GLN A 114 -1.45 7.92 9.30
CA GLN A 114 -2.56 7.07 9.75
C GLN A 114 -3.45 6.63 8.59
N THR A 115 -3.72 7.53 7.63
CA THR A 115 -4.51 7.19 6.44
C THR A 115 -3.78 6.16 5.57
N VAL A 116 -2.48 6.32 5.36
CA VAL A 116 -1.65 5.37 4.60
C VAL A 116 -1.61 4.02 5.29
N GLU A 117 -1.40 3.97 6.62
CA GLU A 117 -1.42 2.71 7.38
C GLU A 117 -2.76 2.00 7.22
N GLN A 118 -3.89 2.70 7.43
CA GLN A 118 -5.21 2.10 7.28
C GLN A 118 -5.49 1.65 5.85
N ALA A 119 -5.01 2.40 4.85
CA ALA A 119 -5.11 2.00 3.45
C ALA A 119 -4.32 0.71 3.17
N LEU A 120 -3.14 0.55 3.75
CA LEU A 120 -2.34 -0.68 3.68
C LEU A 120 -3.00 -1.85 4.43
N VAL A 121 -3.60 -1.61 5.61
CA VAL A 121 -4.37 -2.64 6.33
C VAL A 121 -5.54 -3.12 5.48
N LEU A 122 -6.34 -2.21 4.91
CA LEU A 122 -7.44 -2.57 4.02
C LEU A 122 -6.92 -3.29 2.78
N PHE A 123 -5.81 -2.83 2.20
CA PHE A 123 -5.17 -3.47 1.06
C PHE A 123 -4.78 -4.92 1.36
N THR A 124 -4.04 -5.16 2.45
CA THR A 124 -3.64 -6.53 2.85
C THR A 124 -4.82 -7.43 3.20
N THR A 125 -5.95 -6.85 3.61
CA THR A 125 -7.18 -7.58 3.92
C THR A 125 -7.99 -7.92 2.66
N MET A 126 -8.00 -7.03 1.66
CA MET A 126 -8.77 -7.19 0.42
C MET A 126 -8.01 -7.90 -0.67
N VAL A 127 -6.69 -7.78 -0.68
CA VAL A 127 -5.82 -8.31 -1.72
C VAL A 127 -5.26 -9.65 -1.26
N MET A 128 -5.66 -10.70 -1.97
CA MET A 128 -5.14 -12.04 -1.82
C MET A 128 -3.99 -12.27 -2.79
N VAL A 129 -3.13 -13.24 -2.51
CA VAL A 129 -2.06 -13.64 -3.42
C VAL A 129 -2.45 -14.90 -4.16
N ALA A 130 -2.55 -14.83 -5.48
CA ALA A 130 -2.82 -16.00 -6.33
C ALA A 130 -1.76 -17.08 -6.06
N PRO A 131 -2.16 -18.37 -6.06
CA PRO A 131 -1.19 -19.45 -6.11
C PRO A 131 -0.28 -19.28 -7.33
N GLY A 132 1.04 -19.45 -7.14
CA GLY A 132 1.96 -19.55 -8.26
C GLY A 132 1.62 -20.77 -9.11
N MET A 133 1.75 -20.69 -10.44
CA MET A 133 1.54 -21.84 -11.32
C MET A 133 2.58 -22.92 -10.99
N ALA A 134 2.08 -24.12 -10.68
CA ALA A 134 2.94 -25.29 -10.53
C ALA A 134 3.47 -25.68 -11.92
N ILE A 135 4.77 -25.55 -12.14
CA ILE A 135 5.42 -26.13 -13.32
C ILE A 135 5.66 -27.62 -13.04
N ALA A 136 5.25 -28.49 -13.96
CA ALA A 136 5.61 -29.91 -13.92
C ALA A 136 7.13 -30.05 -13.89
N GLY A 137 7.69 -30.47 -12.74
CA GLY A 137 9.14 -30.48 -12.53
C GLY A 137 9.64 -29.97 -11.16
N PHE A 138 8.80 -29.97 -10.12
CA PHE A 138 9.24 -29.84 -8.72
C PHE A 138 9.71 -28.44 -8.26
N THR A 139 9.37 -27.38 -8.99
CA THR A 139 9.65 -25.99 -8.57
C THR A 139 8.49 -25.05 -8.89
N THR A 140 7.94 -24.35 -7.89
CA THR A 140 7.10 -23.17 -8.10
C THR A 140 8.01 -21.99 -8.45
N THR A 141 8.19 -21.71 -9.74
CA THR A 141 9.10 -20.64 -10.21
C THR A 141 8.37 -19.40 -10.71
N SER A 142 7.06 -19.46 -10.91
CA SER A 142 6.29 -18.30 -11.38
C SER A 142 5.87 -17.41 -10.20
N PRO A 143 6.21 -16.11 -10.22
CA PRO A 143 5.67 -15.17 -9.24
C PRO A 143 4.14 -15.20 -9.22
N GLY A 144 3.54 -15.25 -8.02
CA GLY A 144 2.10 -15.10 -7.86
C GLY A 144 1.64 -13.68 -8.24
N SER A 145 0.41 -13.55 -8.71
CA SER A 145 -0.22 -12.25 -8.96
C SER A 145 -1.10 -11.85 -7.77
N LEU A 146 -1.23 -10.55 -7.52
CA LEU A 146 -2.20 -10.04 -6.58
C LEU A 146 -3.62 -10.21 -7.15
N MET A 147 -4.52 -10.77 -6.36
CA MET A 147 -5.93 -10.97 -6.66
C MET A 147 -6.80 -10.13 -5.72
N GLY A 148 -7.98 -9.73 -6.20
CA GLY A 148 -8.89 -8.87 -5.45
C GLY A 148 -8.94 -7.46 -6.01
N ALA A 149 -9.40 -6.52 -5.20
CA ALA A 149 -9.51 -5.12 -5.58
C ALA A 149 -8.77 -4.25 -4.56
N ALA A 150 -8.09 -3.22 -5.07
CA ALA A 150 -7.51 -2.20 -4.20
C ALA A 150 -8.63 -1.45 -3.46
N PRO A 151 -8.38 -0.97 -2.24
CA PRO A 151 -9.34 -0.15 -1.50
C PRO A 151 -9.75 1.07 -2.34
N ALA A 152 -11.06 1.22 -2.58
CA ALA A 152 -11.59 2.33 -3.35
C ALA A 152 -11.71 3.60 -2.49
N ARG A 153 -11.71 4.76 -3.16
CA ARG A 153 -11.88 6.08 -2.51
C ARG A 153 -13.02 6.14 -1.48
N PRO A 154 -14.24 5.59 -1.71
CA PRO A 154 -15.33 5.66 -0.73
C PRO A 154 -15.00 5.00 0.62
N MET A 155 -14.04 4.08 0.66
CA MET A 155 -13.57 3.44 1.89
C MET A 155 -12.50 4.27 2.60
N LEU A 156 -11.63 4.94 1.83
CA LEU A 156 -10.50 5.70 2.34
C LEU A 156 -10.86 7.14 2.72
N GLN A 157 -11.83 7.75 2.03
CA GLN A 157 -12.24 9.13 2.26
C GLN A 157 -12.78 9.39 3.69
N PRO A 158 -13.69 8.58 4.26
CA PRO A 158 -14.14 8.80 5.64
C PRO A 158 -13.02 8.60 6.66
N ILE A 159 -12.06 7.71 6.38
CA ILE A 159 -10.88 7.47 7.23
C ILE A 159 -9.97 8.70 7.22
N ALA A 160 -9.62 9.19 6.03
CA ALA A 160 -8.80 10.39 5.86
C ALA A 160 -9.45 11.60 6.52
N LEU A 161 -10.76 11.79 6.34
CA LEU A 161 -11.51 12.86 6.97
C LEU A 161 -11.51 12.75 8.49
N GLY A 162 -11.71 11.53 9.02
CA GLY A 162 -11.68 11.29 10.46
C GLY A 162 -10.33 11.67 11.09
N PHE A 163 -9.21 11.31 10.45
CA PHE A 163 -7.88 11.67 10.94
C PHE A 163 -7.58 13.17 10.80
N LEU A 164 -7.99 13.81 9.71
CA LEU A 164 -7.89 15.25 9.55
C LEU A 164 -8.69 15.99 10.65
N GLN A 165 -9.93 15.57 10.92
CA GLN A 165 -10.76 16.15 11.97
C GLN A 165 -10.23 15.91 13.39
N ALA A 166 -9.60 14.75 13.62
CA ALA A 166 -8.93 14.41 14.87
C ALA A 166 -7.67 15.26 15.10
N GLY A 167 -6.96 15.62 14.03
CA GLY A 167 -5.84 16.55 14.04
C GLY A 167 -6.24 18.03 14.15
N GLY A 168 -7.54 18.34 14.21
CA GLY A 168 -8.04 19.72 14.25
C GLY A 168 -8.13 20.40 12.89
N ILE A 169 -7.93 19.67 11.78
CA ILE A 169 -8.06 20.17 10.41
C ILE A 169 -9.54 20.16 10.03
N ARG A 170 -10.26 21.21 10.45
CA ARG A 170 -11.71 21.39 10.25
C ARG A 170 -11.98 22.66 9.45
N GLY A 171 -11.51 22.68 8.21
CA GLY A 171 -11.78 23.75 7.25
C GLY A 171 -12.86 23.37 6.25
N GLU A 172 -13.39 24.36 5.54
CA GLU A 172 -14.33 24.17 4.43
C GLU A 172 -13.77 23.22 3.36
N ASN A 173 -12.45 23.26 3.15
CA ASN A 173 -11.72 22.41 2.20
C ASN A 173 -11.25 21.05 2.78
N ALA A 174 -11.50 20.76 4.06
CA ALA A 174 -11.10 19.48 4.68
C ALA A 174 -11.75 18.23 4.02
N PRO A 175 -13.05 18.20 3.69
CA PRO A 175 -13.65 17.06 2.98
C PRO A 175 -13.07 16.87 1.57
N ASP A 176 -12.73 17.94 0.88
CA ASP A 176 -12.12 17.90 -0.44
C ASP A 176 -10.67 17.40 -0.37
N LEU A 177 -9.91 17.83 0.64
CA LEU A 177 -8.57 17.33 0.91
C LEU A 177 -8.61 15.83 1.26
N ALA A 178 -9.53 15.41 2.12
CA ALA A 178 -9.75 14.00 2.43
C ALA A 178 -10.09 13.18 1.17
N GLY A 179 -10.94 13.73 0.30
CA GLY A 179 -11.31 13.14 -0.99
C GLY A 179 -10.11 13.00 -1.92
N ALA A 180 -9.27 14.03 -2.03
CA ALA A 180 -8.06 14.01 -2.84
C ALA A 180 -7.02 13.02 -2.31
N MET A 181 -6.80 12.98 -1.00
CA MET A 181 -5.93 12.00 -0.34
C MET A 181 -6.41 10.57 -0.60
N ALA A 182 -7.70 10.31 -0.42
CA ALA A 182 -8.31 9.01 -0.65
C ALA A 182 -8.26 8.57 -2.11
N GLN A 183 -8.48 9.49 -3.05
CA GLN A 183 -8.35 9.21 -4.48
C GLN A 183 -6.90 8.86 -4.84
N THR A 184 -5.96 9.67 -4.38
CA THR A 184 -4.51 9.44 -4.60
C THR A 184 -4.09 8.07 -4.10
N LEU A 185 -4.52 7.69 -2.89
CA LEU A 185 -4.22 6.39 -2.31
C LEU A 185 -4.87 5.24 -3.09
N ALA A 186 -6.15 5.37 -3.47
CA ALA A 186 -6.85 4.35 -4.25
C ALA A 186 -6.17 4.10 -5.61
N ASP A 187 -5.83 5.16 -6.33
CA ASP A 187 -5.17 5.07 -7.62
C ASP A 187 -3.76 4.50 -7.49
N ALA A 188 -3.01 4.96 -6.49
CA ALA A 188 -1.65 4.50 -6.27
C ALA A 188 -1.59 3.04 -5.77
N LEU A 189 -2.52 2.59 -4.93
CA LEU A 189 -2.66 1.17 -4.55
C LEU A 189 -3.09 0.31 -5.75
N THR A 190 -3.95 0.82 -6.63
CA THR A 190 -4.33 0.13 -7.87
C THR A 190 -3.13 -0.03 -8.81
N GLN A 191 -2.30 1.01 -8.96
CA GLN A 191 -1.04 0.90 -9.70
C GLN A 191 -0.08 -0.08 -9.03
N MET A 192 -0.01 -0.06 -7.70
CA MET A 192 0.81 -0.98 -6.93
C MET A 192 0.37 -2.44 -7.16
N MET A 193 -0.94 -2.75 -7.19
CA MET A 193 -1.44 -4.09 -7.52
C MET A 193 -1.00 -4.57 -8.90
N THR A 194 -0.98 -3.66 -9.86
CA THR A 194 -0.63 -3.97 -11.25
C THR A 194 0.88 -4.20 -11.43
N ARG A 195 1.71 -3.60 -10.55
CA ARG A 195 3.18 -3.63 -10.64
C ARG A 195 3.84 -4.69 -9.75
N LEU A 196 3.30 -4.92 -8.56
CA LEU A 196 3.87 -5.86 -7.60
C LEU A 196 3.60 -7.30 -8.02
N LYS A 197 4.67 -8.10 -8.04
CA LYS A 197 4.60 -9.55 -8.18
C LYS A 197 5.00 -10.20 -6.86
N VAL A 198 4.51 -11.40 -6.59
CA VAL A 198 4.90 -12.14 -5.38
C VAL A 198 5.97 -13.15 -5.73
N ALA A 199 7.19 -12.97 -5.21
CA ALA A 199 8.24 -13.98 -5.27
C ALA A 199 7.76 -15.29 -4.63
N PRO A 200 8.07 -16.45 -5.21
CA PRO A 200 7.93 -17.71 -4.51
C PRO A 200 8.69 -17.64 -3.18
N GLY A 201 8.07 -18.11 -2.09
CA GLY A 201 8.79 -18.33 -0.84
C GLY A 201 9.91 -19.36 -1.00
N ILE A 202 10.79 -19.50 -0.01
CA ILE A 202 11.96 -20.39 -0.08
C ILE A 202 11.51 -21.80 -0.53
N PRO A 203 12.05 -22.33 -1.65
CA PRO A 203 11.72 -23.66 -2.11
C PRO A 203 12.29 -24.67 -1.12
N SER A 204 11.42 -25.42 -0.45
CA SER A 204 11.82 -26.60 0.31
C SER A 204 11.60 -27.83 -0.56
N SER A 205 12.69 -28.51 -0.89
CA SER A 205 12.61 -29.77 -1.58
C SER A 205 11.98 -30.86 -0.68
N PRO A 206 11.12 -31.74 -1.22
CA PRO A 206 10.64 -31.77 -2.61
C PRO A 206 9.20 -31.25 -2.72
N GLY A 207 9.04 -29.93 -2.88
CA GLY A 207 7.88 -29.32 -3.54
C GLY A 207 7.10 -28.29 -2.71
N ALA A 208 7.11 -28.35 -1.38
CA ALA A 208 6.38 -27.37 -0.58
C ALA A 208 7.14 -26.03 -0.52
N THR A 209 6.44 -24.91 -0.65
CA THR A 209 6.94 -23.62 -0.16
C THR A 209 6.80 -23.61 1.36
N ALA A 210 7.87 -23.89 2.13
CA ALA A 210 7.81 -23.85 3.60
C ALA A 210 8.06 -22.44 4.15
N GLY A 211 8.61 -21.53 3.34
CA GLY A 211 8.89 -20.15 3.73
C GLY A 211 7.84 -19.16 3.22
N PRO A 212 7.63 -18.03 3.92
CA PRO A 212 6.79 -16.95 3.41
C PRO A 212 7.37 -16.34 2.12
N GLY A 213 6.49 -15.89 1.22
CA GLY A 213 6.83 -15.16 -0.01
C GLY A 213 7.12 -13.68 0.26
N ARG A 214 7.72 -12.99 -0.73
CA ARG A 214 8.04 -11.55 -0.67
C ARG A 214 7.52 -10.82 -1.90
N LEU A 215 7.24 -9.52 -1.81
CA LEU A 215 6.86 -8.71 -2.98
C LEU A 215 8.10 -8.31 -3.82
N LEU A 216 7.94 -8.21 -5.14
CA LEU A 216 8.96 -7.89 -6.17
C LEU A 216 8.47 -6.85 -7.20
#